data_AF-A0A4R8FCC9-F1
#
_entry.id   AF-A0A4R8FCC9-F1
#
_cell.length_a   1.000
_cell.length_b   1.000
_cell.length_c   1.000
_cell.angle_alpha   90.00
_cell.angle_beta   90.00
_cell.angle_gamma   90.00
#
_symmetry.space_group_name_H-M   'P 1'
#
loop_
_entity.id
_entity.type
_entity.pdbx_description
1 polymer ?
#
loop_
_entity_poly.entity_id
_entity_poly.type
_entity_poly.pdbx_seq_one_letter_code
_entity_poly.pdbx_strand_id
1 'polypeptide(L)'
;MTDDPSPEAGGAAAWALLEEAEEHYRRTIRALNELIEEIEAGNSERARMLRGALNDLGKAAQTAFDERQRVERRLNAESESEGGIQALDLEQARLEVGRRLDRLRNTLDAGRVSGGVE
;
A
#
# COMPACT_ATOMS: atom_id res chain seq x y z
N MET A 1 26.84 -18.94 -7.85
CA MET A 1 25.54 -18.55 -8.40
C MET A 1 24.68 -18.24 -7.19
N THR A 2 24.65 -16.97 -6.82
CA THR A 2 23.91 -16.49 -5.64
C THR A 2 22.44 -16.49 -5.99
N ASP A 3 21.67 -17.33 -5.30
CA ASP A 3 20.21 -17.29 -5.29
C ASP A 3 19.79 -15.95 -4.67
N ASP A 4 19.54 -14.98 -5.54
CA ASP A 4 18.89 -13.73 -5.16
C ASP A 4 17.39 -14.03 -5.01
N PRO A 5 16.82 -13.99 -3.79
CA PRO A 5 15.40 -14.26 -3.63
C PRO A 5 14.60 -13.15 -4.31
N SER A 6 14.01 -13.49 -5.46
CA SER A 6 13.15 -12.60 -6.25
C SER A 6 12.18 -11.83 -5.35
N PRO A 7 12.06 -10.49 -5.48
CA PRO A 7 11.23 -9.66 -4.62
C PRO A 7 9.74 -10.05 -4.65
N GLU A 8 9.28 -10.68 -5.73
CA GLU A 8 7.91 -11.20 -5.89
C GLU A 8 7.55 -12.32 -4.90
N ALA A 9 8.53 -13.14 -4.48
CA ALA A 9 8.30 -14.22 -3.51
C ALA A 9 7.96 -13.70 -2.10
N GLY A 10 8.46 -12.52 -1.74
CA GLY A 10 8.15 -11.87 -0.47
C GLY A 10 6.71 -11.34 -0.41
N GLY A 11 6.19 -10.81 -1.52
CA GLY A 11 4.82 -10.30 -1.61
C GLY A 11 3.77 -11.40 -1.48
N ALA A 12 3.95 -12.53 -2.18
CA ALA A 12 3.03 -13.67 -2.09
C ALA A 12 2.95 -14.27 -0.67
N ALA A 13 4.09 -14.38 0.02
CA ALA A 13 4.15 -14.85 1.40
C ALA A 13 3.45 -13.87 2.38
N ALA A 14 3.61 -12.56 2.17
CA ALA A 14 2.93 -11.55 2.98
C ALA A 14 1.41 -11.56 2.77
N TRP A 15 0.94 -11.74 1.54
CA TRP A 15 -0.49 -11.89 1.24
C TRP A 15 -1.10 -13.14 1.85
N ALA A 16 -0.41 -14.29 1.78
CA ALA A 16 -0.87 -15.53 2.42
C ALA A 16 -0.95 -15.38 3.95
N LEU A 17 0.00 -14.68 4.57
CA LEU A 17 -0.02 -14.40 6.00
C LEU A 17 -1.19 -13.49 6.40
N LEU A 18 -1.51 -12.48 5.58
CA LEU A 18 -2.65 -11.61 5.79
C LEU A 18 -3.98 -12.37 5.68
N GLU A 19 -4.12 -13.21 4.66
CA GLU A 19 -5.33 -14.03 4.45
C GLU A 19 -5.57 -15.00 5.61
N GLU A 20 -4.51 -15.66 6.10
CA GLU A 20 -4.59 -16.53 7.28
C GLU A 20 -4.99 -15.73 8.53
N ALA A 21 -4.44 -14.52 8.72
CA ALA A 21 -4.82 -13.66 9.83
C ALA A 21 -6.31 -13.26 9.77
N GLU A 22 -6.82 -12.84 8.62
CA GLU A 22 -8.24 -12.50 8.43
C GLU A 22 -9.18 -13.66 8.71
N GLU A 23 -8.81 -14.86 8.26
CA GLU A 23 -9.58 -16.07 8.52
C GLU A 23 -9.54 -16.42 10.01
N HIS A 24 -8.41 -16.26 10.69
CA HIS A 24 -8.29 -16.47 12.12
C HIS A 24 -9.16 -15.49 12.93
N TYR A 25 -9.26 -14.23 12.50
CA TYR A 25 -10.20 -13.25 13.07
C TYR A 25 -11.64 -13.68 12.91
N ARG A 26 -12.07 -14.07 11.70
CA ARG A 26 -13.45 -14.52 11.44
C ARG A 26 -13.84 -15.69 12.33
N ARG A 27 -12.95 -16.68 12.47
CA ARG A 27 -13.17 -17.85 13.34
C ARG A 27 -13.33 -17.43 14.81
N THR A 28 -12.49 -16.50 15.25
CA THR A 28 -12.49 -16.06 16.65
C THR A 28 -13.73 -15.22 17.00
N ILE A 29 -14.19 -14.36 16.08
CA ILE A 29 -15.45 -13.62 16.24
C ILE A 29 -16.65 -14.58 16.37
N ARG A 30 -16.70 -15.64 15.55
CA ARG A 30 -17.76 -16.66 15.66
C ARG A 30 -17.73 -17.37 17.00
N ALA A 31 -16.57 -17.87 17.43
CA ALA A 31 -16.41 -18.53 18.72
C ALA A 31 -16.77 -17.61 19.89
N LEU A 32 -16.48 -16.31 19.78
CA LEU A 32 -16.86 -15.32 20.77
C LEU A 32 -18.38 -15.17 20.89
N ASN A 33 -19.06 -15.05 19.76
CA ASN A 33 -20.52 -14.91 19.73
C ASN A 33 -21.21 -16.15 20.32
N GLU A 34 -20.74 -17.36 19.97
CA GLU A 34 -21.25 -18.61 20.55
C GLU A 34 -21.06 -18.66 22.08
N LEU A 35 -19.89 -18.23 22.57
CA LEU A 35 -19.62 -18.17 24.01
C LEU A 35 -20.49 -17.12 24.73
N ILE A 36 -20.77 -15.98 24.09
CA ILE A 36 -21.67 -14.96 24.63
C ILE A 36 -23.09 -15.53 24.77
N GLU A 37 -23.61 -16.16 23.73
CA GLU A 37 -24.94 -16.79 23.73
C GLU A 37 -25.08 -17.84 24.86
N GLU A 38 -24.04 -18.64 25.10
CA GLU A 38 -24.06 -19.64 26.17
C GLU A 38 -24.00 -19.04 27.57
N ILE A 39 -23.26 -17.94 27.75
CA ILE A 39 -23.23 -17.22 29.03
C ILE A 39 -24.57 -16.54 29.29
N GLU A 40 -25.19 -15.94 28.27
CA GLU A 40 -26.55 -15.38 28.35
C GLU A 40 -27.58 -16.46 28.69
N ALA A 41 -27.39 -17.68 28.20
CA ALA A 41 -28.19 -18.85 28.57
C ALA A 41 -27.94 -19.38 30.00
N GLY A 42 -27.06 -18.74 30.78
CA GLY A 42 -26.79 -19.06 32.18
C GLY A 42 -25.67 -20.07 32.42
N ASN A 43 -24.90 -20.46 31.40
CA ASN A 43 -23.77 -21.38 31.55
C ASN A 43 -22.50 -20.66 32.02
N SER A 44 -22.44 -20.33 33.31
CA SER A 44 -21.35 -19.58 33.96
C SER A 44 -19.96 -20.22 33.83
N GLU A 45 -19.85 -21.54 33.63
CA GLU A 45 -18.56 -22.21 33.38
C GLU A 45 -17.90 -21.74 32.07
N ARG A 46 -18.70 -21.41 31.05
CA ARG A 46 -18.22 -20.95 29.73
C ARG A 46 -17.57 -19.56 29.80
N ALA A 47 -17.86 -18.76 30.83
CA ALA A 47 -17.26 -17.42 31.02
C ALA A 47 -15.72 -17.44 31.13
N ARG A 48 -15.14 -18.55 31.60
CA ARG A 48 -13.68 -18.71 31.68
C ARG A 48 -13.05 -19.00 30.31
N MET A 49 -13.74 -19.77 29.47
CA MET A 49 -13.36 -20.03 28.08
C MET A 49 -13.44 -18.76 27.23
N LEU A 50 -14.46 -17.93 27.44
CA LEU A 50 -14.59 -16.61 26.81
C LEU A 50 -13.37 -15.72 27.06
N ARG A 51 -12.87 -15.69 28.29
CA ARG A 51 -11.67 -14.90 28.63
C ARG A 51 -10.41 -15.40 27.89
N GLY A 52 -10.29 -16.71 27.71
CA GLY A 52 -9.21 -17.31 26.91
C GLY A 52 -9.30 -16.91 25.44
N ALA A 53 -10.48 -17.09 24.84
CA ALA A 53 -10.75 -16.72 23.46
C ALA A 53 -10.51 -15.22 23.17
N LEU A 54 -10.92 -14.33 24.08
CA LEU A 54 -10.65 -12.90 24.00
C LEU A 54 -9.15 -12.57 24.03
N ASN A 55 -8.38 -13.28 24.85
CA ASN A 55 -6.94 -13.07 24.94
C ASN A 55 -6.23 -13.50 23.64
N ASP A 56 -6.63 -14.64 23.09
CA ASP A 56 -6.05 -15.14 21.84
C ASP A 56 -6.46 -14.26 20.64
N LEU A 57 -7.69 -13.73 20.62
CA LEU A 57 -8.11 -12.69 19.68
C LEU A 57 -7.21 -11.45 19.76
N GLY A 58 -6.95 -10.97 20.98
CA GLY A 58 -6.09 -9.80 21.20
C GLY A 58 -4.67 -10.01 20.67
N LYS A 59 -4.09 -11.20 20.86
CA LYS A 59 -2.76 -11.55 20.34
C LYS A 59 -2.74 -11.63 18.82
N ALA A 60 -3.72 -12.31 18.23
CA ALA A 60 -3.86 -12.38 16.77
C ALA A 60 -4.03 -10.97 16.20
N ALA A 61 -4.79 -10.12 16.89
CA ALA A 61 -5.00 -8.76 16.45
C ALA A 61 -3.76 -7.88 16.50
N GLN A 62 -3.03 -7.96 17.60
CA GLN A 62 -1.75 -7.28 17.73
C GLN A 62 -0.77 -7.72 16.62
N THR A 63 -0.71 -9.02 16.35
CA THR A 63 0.15 -9.59 15.30
C THR A 63 -0.19 -9.02 13.91
N ALA A 64 -1.48 -8.93 13.59
CA ALA A 64 -1.93 -8.35 12.31
C ALA A 64 -1.61 -6.84 12.21
N PHE A 65 -1.79 -6.08 13.29
CA PHE A 65 -1.41 -4.66 13.33
C PHE A 65 0.11 -4.47 13.18
N ASP A 66 0.91 -5.30 13.84
CA ASP A 66 2.37 -5.26 13.74
C ASP A 66 2.83 -5.55 12.31
N GLU A 67 2.19 -6.51 11.64
CA GLU A 67 2.50 -6.84 10.25
C GLU A 67 2.06 -5.73 9.29
N ARG A 68 0.87 -5.15 9.48
CA ARG A 68 0.44 -3.96 8.73
C ARG A 68 1.45 -2.82 8.87
N GLN A 69 1.92 -2.57 10.09
CA GLN A 69 2.93 -1.54 10.34
C GLN A 69 4.25 -1.86 9.63
N ARG A 70 4.66 -3.12 9.55
CA ARG A 70 5.85 -3.54 8.79
C ARG A 70 5.67 -3.34 7.30
N VAL A 71 4.51 -3.68 6.74
CA VAL A 71 4.18 -3.46 5.33
C VAL A 71 4.19 -1.97 5.00
N GLU A 72 3.52 -1.13 5.81
CA GLU A 72 3.52 0.33 5.62
C GLU A 72 4.95 0.91 5.67
N ARG A 73 5.80 0.44 6.59
CA ARG A 73 7.22 0.84 6.63
C ARG A 73 7.99 0.43 5.38
N ARG A 74 7.77 -0.78 4.86
CA ARG A 74 8.41 -1.25 3.63
C ARG A 74 7.97 -0.43 2.42
N LEU A 75 6.67 -0.19 2.26
CA LEU A 75 6.13 0.64 1.17
C LEU A 75 6.69 2.07 1.22
N ASN A 76 6.80 2.67 2.40
CA ASN A 76 7.41 4.00 2.54
C ASN A 76 8.91 3.98 2.21
N ALA A 77 9.65 2.98 2.68
CA ALA A 77 11.07 2.84 2.37
C ALA A 77 11.33 2.57 0.88
N GLU A 78 10.48 1.77 0.21
CA GLU A 78 10.53 1.53 -1.23
C GLU A 78 10.18 2.81 -2.01
N SER A 79 9.17 3.57 -1.56
CA SER A 79 8.83 4.88 -2.14
C SER A 79 9.95 5.92 -2.00
N GLU A 80 10.77 5.81 -0.94
CA GLU A 80 11.94 6.66 -0.72
C GLU A 80 13.20 6.15 -1.47
N SER A 81 13.32 4.83 -1.68
CA SER A 81 14.50 4.17 -2.26
C SER A 81 14.44 3.97 -3.77
N GLU A 82 13.25 3.83 -4.37
CA GLU A 82 13.07 3.84 -5.84
C GLU A 82 13.11 5.29 -6.34
N GLY A 83 14.30 5.90 -6.28
CA GLY A 83 14.61 7.18 -6.90
C GLY A 83 13.54 8.22 -6.62
N GLY A 84 13.41 8.61 -5.33
CA GLY A 84 12.37 9.49 -4.82
C GLY A 84 11.89 10.42 -5.90
N ILE A 85 10.63 10.21 -6.34
CA ILE A 85 9.99 10.89 -7.47
C ILE A 85 10.51 12.31 -7.44
N GLN A 86 11.46 12.61 -8.33
CA GLN A 86 12.06 13.92 -8.37
C GLN A 86 10.87 14.79 -8.72
N ALA A 87 10.31 15.46 -7.70
CA ALA A 87 8.95 15.98 -7.76
C ALA A 87 8.85 16.74 -9.07
N LEU A 88 7.97 16.28 -9.97
CA LEU A 88 7.97 16.69 -11.37
C LEU A 88 8.05 18.22 -11.40
N ASP A 89 9.19 18.77 -11.82
CA ASP A 89 9.40 20.22 -11.76
C ASP A 89 8.60 20.85 -12.90
N LEU A 90 7.34 21.14 -12.59
CA LEU A 90 6.38 21.71 -13.52
C LEU A 90 6.81 23.09 -13.99
N GLU A 91 7.61 23.82 -13.21
CA GLU A 91 8.10 25.14 -13.59
C GLU A 91 9.20 25.01 -14.65
N GLN A 92 10.18 24.12 -14.44
CA GLN A 92 11.20 23.83 -15.47
C GLN A 92 10.57 23.25 -16.74
N ALA A 93 9.59 22.34 -16.60
CA ALA A 93 8.86 21.81 -17.74
C ALA A 93 8.12 22.92 -18.52
N ARG A 94 7.47 23.84 -17.81
CA ARG A 94 6.78 25.00 -18.41
C ARG A 94 7.75 25.91 -19.15
N LEU A 95 8.91 26.22 -18.58
CA LEU A 95 9.94 27.05 -19.21
C LEU A 95 10.50 26.40 -20.49
N GLU A 96 10.71 25.08 -20.48
CA GLU A 96 11.19 24.36 -21.66
C GLU A 96 10.14 24.33 -22.78
N VAL A 97 8.87 24.12 -22.45
CA VAL A 97 7.77 24.20 -23.43
C VAL A 97 7.69 25.60 -24.05
N GLY A 98 7.80 26.66 -23.24
CA GLY A 98 7.84 28.04 -23.73
C GLY A 98 8.98 28.27 -24.73
N ARG A 99 10.21 27.86 -24.37
CA ARG A 99 11.39 27.96 -25.26
C ARG A 99 11.20 27.22 -26.59
N ARG A 100 10.50 26.08 -26.60
CA ARG A 100 10.21 25.34 -27.83
C ARG A 100 9.17 26.06 -28.69
N LEU A 101 8.12 26.60 -28.08
CA LEU A 101 7.10 27.38 -28.79
C LEU A 101 7.69 28.67 -29.39
N ASP A 102 8.57 29.36 -28.68
CA ASP A 102 9.23 30.56 -29.19
C ASP A 102 10.15 30.24 -30.38
N ARG A 103 10.89 29.12 -30.31
CA ARG A 103 11.65 28.63 -31.47
C ARG A 103 10.75 28.34 -32.67
N LEU A 104 9.59 27.73 -32.45
CA LEU A 104 8.62 27.47 -33.54
C LEU A 104 8.05 28.76 -34.12
N ARG A 105 7.74 29.78 -33.30
CA ARG A 105 7.30 31.09 -33.78
C ARG A 105 8.37 31.80 -34.59
N ASN A 106 9.61 31.83 -34.08
CA ASN A 106 10.72 32.48 -34.77
C ASN A 106 11.02 31.82 -36.13
N THR A 107 10.90 30.49 -36.23
CA THR A 107 11.05 29.79 -37.52
C THR A 107 9.90 30.08 -38.48
N LEU A 108 8.66 30.21 -37.96
CA LEU A 108 7.49 30.57 -38.77
C LEU A 108 7.58 32.02 -39.30
N ASP A 109 8.02 32.96 -38.46
CA ASP A 109 8.21 34.35 -38.82
C ASP A 109 9.40 34.54 -39.77
N ALA A 110 10.50 33.79 -39.59
CA ALA A 110 11.62 33.76 -40.53
C ALA A 110 11.21 33.19 -41.90
N GLY A 111 10.32 32.19 -41.92
CA GLY A 111 9.74 31.65 -43.17
C GLY A 111 8.81 32.63 -43.90
N ARG A 112 8.16 33.53 -43.16
CA ARG A 112 7.27 34.57 -43.72
C ARG A 112 8.02 35.65 -44.50
N VAL A 113 9.30 35.87 -44.18
CA VAL A 113 10.17 36.84 -44.89
C VAL A 113 10.69 36.29 -46.23
N SER A 114 10.65 34.96 -46.45
CA SER A 114 11.13 34.35 -47.69
C SER A 114 10.04 34.03 -48.72
N GLY A 115 8.77 34.34 -48.43
CA GLY A 115 7.62 34.08 -49.30
C GLY A 115 7.06 35.31 -50.04
N GLY A 116 7.79 36.42 -50.07
CA GLY A 116 7.48 37.57 -50.93
C GLY A 116 7.90 37.29 -52.38
N VAL A 117 6.98 36.72 -53.15
CA VAL A 117 7.03 36.69 -54.62
C VAL A 117 6.70 38.09 -55.13
N GLU A 118 7.51 38.57 -56.09
CA GLU A 118 7.38 39.76 -56.97
C GLU A 118 6.34 40.85 -56.63
#